data_AF-A0A0B1TJH5-F1
#
_entry.id   AF-A0A0B1TJH5-F1
#
_cell.length_a   1.000
_cell.length_b   1.000
_cell.length_c   1.000
_cell.angle_alpha   90.00
_cell.angle_beta   90.00
_cell.angle_gamma   90.00
#
_symmetry.space_group_name_H-M   'P 1'
#
loop_
_entity.id
_entity.type
_entity.pdbx_description
1 polymer ?
#
loop_
_entity_poly.entity_id
_entity_poly.type
_entity_poly.pdbx_seq_one_letter_code
_entity_poly.pdbx_strand_id
1 'polypeptide(L)'
;MLTCSKIGAVARVHAENGSVIKERCKALLAAGVTGPEGHPQSRPEELEAEATNRACMMATQANCPLYVVHVMSKGSAKAIASHRQKGHVVFGEPIAAGLALDGSHYYNPDWNHAAQYVMSPPLSRNPNTPDILMDMLAAGELHLIGTDNCTFTLKQKQMGLKDFTKIPNGVNGIEDRMSIAWERGVHKGKIDPMKFVSITRYC
;
A
#
# COMPACT_ATOMS: atom_id res chain seq x y z
N MET A 1 -19.43 -2.49 6.73
CA MET A 1 -19.92 -2.84 5.38
C MET A 1 -21.44 -2.86 5.31
N LEU A 2 -22.16 -3.69 6.09
CA LEU A 2 -23.64 -3.66 6.08
C LEU A 2 -24.22 -2.26 6.36
N THR A 3 -23.71 -1.54 7.35
CA THR A 3 -24.13 -0.16 7.62
C THR A 3 -23.82 0.77 6.45
N CYS A 4 -22.63 0.66 5.85
CA CYS A 4 -22.23 1.45 4.68
C CYS A 4 -23.19 1.23 3.51
N SER A 5 -23.54 -0.03 3.21
CA SER A 5 -24.52 -0.38 2.18
C SER A 5 -25.89 0.27 2.45
N LYS A 6 -26.38 0.22 3.70
CA LYS A 6 -27.67 0.84 4.08
C LYS A 6 -27.73 2.35 3.89
N ILE A 7 -26.60 3.04 4.05
CA ILE A 7 -26.52 4.51 3.96
C ILE A 7 -25.95 5.01 2.63
N GLY A 8 -25.67 4.11 1.67
CA GLY A 8 -25.06 4.47 0.39
C GLY A 8 -23.60 4.93 0.47
N ALA A 9 -22.87 4.57 1.53
CA ALA A 9 -21.46 4.90 1.70
C ALA A 9 -20.53 3.82 1.13
N VAL A 10 -19.34 4.24 0.68
CA VAL A 10 -18.26 3.32 0.26
C VAL A 10 -17.44 2.92 1.48
N ALA A 11 -17.19 1.62 1.66
CA ALA A 11 -16.32 1.14 2.72
C ALA A 11 -14.85 1.25 2.31
N ARG A 12 -14.03 2.01 3.04
CA ARG A 12 -12.57 2.03 2.87
C ARG A 12 -11.91 1.07 3.85
N VAL A 13 -10.90 0.33 3.41
CA VAL A 13 -10.19 -0.64 4.26
C VAL A 13 -8.67 -0.53 4.11
N HIS A 14 -7.99 -0.40 5.25
CA HIS A 14 -6.59 -0.80 5.37
C HIS A 14 -6.55 -2.32 5.53
N ALA A 15 -5.96 -3.03 4.57
CA ALA A 15 -6.10 -4.47 4.44
C ALA A 15 -4.78 -5.20 4.77
N GLU A 16 -4.50 -5.38 6.06
CA GLU A 16 -3.44 -6.28 6.55
C GLU A 16 -3.97 -7.21 7.65
N ASN A 17 -3.42 -8.42 7.78
CA ASN A 17 -3.79 -9.33 8.87
C ASN A 17 -3.12 -8.92 10.19
N GLY A 18 -3.78 -8.01 10.92
CA GLY A 18 -3.25 -7.43 12.16
C GLY A 18 -2.93 -8.45 13.26
N SER A 19 -3.64 -9.59 13.32
CA SER A 19 -3.38 -10.62 14.32
C SER A 19 -2.03 -11.31 14.06
N VAL A 20 -1.78 -11.70 12.81
CA VAL A 20 -0.51 -12.33 12.42
C VAL A 20 0.64 -11.33 12.53
N ILE A 21 0.44 -10.08 12.12
CA ILE A 21 1.46 -9.01 12.24
C ILE A 21 1.89 -8.82 13.69
N LYS A 22 0.93 -8.78 14.62
CA LYS A 22 1.23 -8.62 16.05
C LYS A 22 2.16 -9.72 16.58
N GLU A 23 1.86 -10.98 16.26
CA GLU A 23 2.69 -12.11 16.70
C GLU A 23 4.06 -12.11 16.02
N ARG A 24 4.14 -11.75 14.73
CA ARG A 24 5.42 -11.65 14.01
C ARG A 24 6.29 -10.52 14.55
N CYS A 25 5.73 -9.35 14.87
CA CYS A 25 6.46 -8.27 15.53
C CYS A 25 7.08 -8.74 16.85
N LYS A 26 6.29 -9.42 17.69
CA LYS A 26 6.76 -9.98 18.97
C LYS A 26 7.90 -10.98 18.76
N ALA A 27 7.75 -11.89 17.79
CA ALA A 27 8.77 -12.89 17.48
C ALA A 27 10.09 -12.26 16.99
N LEU A 28 10.01 -11.24 16.10
CA LEU A 28 11.19 -10.55 15.57
C LEU A 28 11.93 -9.77 16.66
N LEU A 29 11.21 -9.04 17.51
CA LEU A 29 11.81 -8.33 18.65
C LEU A 29 12.47 -9.32 19.63
N ALA A 30 11.83 -10.46 19.92
CA ALA A 30 12.41 -11.51 20.76
C ALA A 30 13.66 -12.15 20.15
N ALA A 31 13.76 -12.19 18.81
CA ALA A 31 14.94 -12.63 18.07
C ALA A 31 16.03 -11.55 17.92
N GLY A 32 15.84 -10.35 18.50
CA GLY A 32 16.80 -9.26 18.45
C GLY A 32 16.74 -8.39 17.18
N VAL A 33 15.75 -8.60 16.32
CA VAL A 33 15.52 -7.76 15.13
C VAL A 33 14.77 -6.51 15.55
N THR A 34 15.51 -5.43 15.78
CA THR A 34 14.97 -4.15 16.26
C THR A 34 15.03 -3.01 15.25
N GLY A 35 15.76 -3.17 14.14
CA GLY A 35 15.93 -2.15 13.11
C GLY A 35 14.74 -2.06 12.14
N PRO A 36 14.70 -1.04 11.28
CA PRO A 36 13.60 -0.80 10.34
C PRO A 36 13.31 -1.98 9.40
N GLU A 37 14.30 -2.83 9.12
CA GLU A 37 14.16 -4.07 8.36
C GLU A 37 13.22 -5.09 9.01
N GLY A 38 13.04 -5.03 10.32
CA GLY A 38 12.04 -5.83 11.05
C GLY A 38 10.61 -5.48 10.63
N HIS A 39 10.36 -4.25 10.19
CA HIS A 39 9.05 -3.78 9.77
C HIS A 39 8.49 -4.56 8.58
N PRO A 40 9.13 -4.62 7.40
CA PRO A 40 8.67 -5.45 6.29
C PRO A 40 8.80 -6.96 6.57
N GLN A 41 9.62 -7.40 7.53
CA GLN A 41 9.67 -8.82 7.94
C GLN A 41 8.45 -9.23 8.76
N SER A 42 7.90 -8.30 9.56
CA SER A 42 6.71 -8.54 10.39
C SER A 42 5.43 -8.70 9.57
N ARG A 43 5.41 -8.18 8.34
CA ARG A 43 4.21 -8.09 7.50
C ARG A 43 4.54 -8.39 6.02
N PRO A 44 4.82 -9.66 5.70
CA PRO A 44 5.08 -10.02 4.31
C PRO A 44 3.81 -9.82 3.46
N GLU A 45 3.98 -9.64 2.15
CA GLU A 45 2.91 -9.20 1.23
C GLU A 45 1.69 -10.13 1.19
N GLU A 46 1.85 -11.40 1.56
CA GLU A 46 0.77 -12.37 1.66
C GLU A 46 -0.27 -11.97 2.71
N LEU A 47 0.13 -11.24 3.77
CA LEU A 47 -0.81 -10.75 4.80
C LEU A 47 -1.66 -9.59 4.29
N GLU A 48 -1.13 -8.79 3.37
CA GLU A 48 -1.88 -7.75 2.67
C GLU A 48 -2.88 -8.41 1.69
N ALA A 49 -2.40 -9.40 0.92
CA ALA A 49 -3.21 -10.12 -0.05
C ALA A 49 -4.36 -10.91 0.59
N GLU A 50 -4.11 -11.60 1.72
CA GLU A 50 -5.14 -12.32 2.49
C GLU A 50 -6.23 -11.37 2.95
N ALA A 51 -5.84 -10.29 3.63
CA ALA A 51 -6.79 -9.33 4.19
C ALA A 51 -7.56 -8.60 3.09
N THR A 52 -6.93 -8.31 1.95
CA THR A 52 -7.59 -7.74 0.76
C THR A 52 -8.64 -8.72 0.23
N ASN A 53 -8.29 -9.98 0.02
CA ASN A 53 -9.25 -10.99 -0.44
C ASN A 53 -10.42 -11.18 0.53
N ARG A 54 -10.14 -11.24 1.84
CA ARG A 54 -11.16 -11.35 2.89
C ARG A 54 -12.08 -10.14 2.89
N ALA A 55 -11.55 -8.92 2.77
CA ALA A 55 -12.36 -7.70 2.70
C ALA A 55 -13.25 -7.69 1.45
N CYS A 56 -12.72 -8.07 0.28
CA CYS A 56 -13.50 -8.20 -0.95
C CYS A 56 -14.67 -9.17 -0.78
N MET A 57 -14.42 -10.37 -0.23
CA MET A 57 -15.47 -11.35 0.03
C MET A 57 -16.55 -10.81 0.97
N MET A 58 -16.16 -10.16 2.06
CA MET A 58 -17.10 -9.56 3.02
C MET A 58 -17.94 -8.45 2.39
N ALA A 59 -17.34 -7.63 1.53
CA ALA A 59 -18.02 -6.53 0.86
C ALA A 59 -19.04 -7.05 -0.16
N THR A 60 -18.69 -8.10 -0.91
CA THR A 60 -19.62 -8.80 -1.81
C THR A 60 -20.82 -9.34 -1.05
N GLN A 61 -20.61 -10.05 0.08
CA GLN A 61 -21.72 -10.58 0.88
C GLN A 61 -22.59 -9.48 1.48
N ALA A 62 -22.02 -8.31 1.75
CA ALA A 62 -22.75 -7.16 2.28
C ALA A 62 -23.39 -6.28 1.19
N ASN A 63 -23.26 -6.63 -0.10
CA ASN A 63 -23.62 -5.79 -1.24
C ASN A 63 -23.17 -4.33 -1.05
N CYS A 64 -21.90 -4.15 -0.71
CA CYS A 64 -21.30 -2.86 -0.37
C CYS A 64 -20.13 -2.59 -1.31
N PRO A 65 -20.06 -1.40 -1.96
CA PRO A 65 -18.86 -0.98 -2.65
C PRO A 65 -17.66 -0.96 -1.69
N LEU A 66 -16.54 -1.55 -2.13
CA LEU A 66 -15.30 -1.60 -1.37
C LEU A 66 -14.22 -0.76 -2.01
N TYR A 67 -13.46 -0.06 -1.19
CA TYR A 67 -12.29 0.69 -1.58
C TYR A 67 -11.10 0.20 -0.74
N VAL A 68 -10.12 -0.42 -1.39
CA VAL A 68 -8.88 -0.86 -0.75
C VAL A 68 -7.86 0.28 -0.88
N VAL A 69 -7.54 0.92 0.24
CA VAL A 69 -6.55 2.00 0.29
C VAL A 69 -5.13 1.42 0.21
N HIS A 70 -4.18 2.26 -0.21
CA HIS A 70 -2.73 2.00 -0.21
C HIS A 70 -2.33 0.55 -0.55
N VAL A 71 -2.66 0.11 -1.77
CA VAL A 71 -2.29 -1.20 -2.33
C VAL A 71 -0.79 -1.20 -2.64
N MET A 72 -0.02 -1.99 -1.91
CA MET A 72 1.46 -1.98 -1.96
C MET A 72 2.05 -3.23 -2.61
N SER A 73 1.25 -4.28 -2.81
CA SER A 73 1.72 -5.57 -3.36
C SER A 73 0.95 -6.05 -4.57
N LYS A 74 1.65 -6.86 -5.38
CA LYS A 74 1.08 -7.59 -6.51
C LYS A 74 -0.05 -8.54 -6.07
N GLY A 75 0.08 -9.17 -4.90
CA GLY A 75 -0.91 -10.10 -4.36
C GLY A 75 -2.25 -9.42 -4.10
N SER A 76 -2.25 -8.29 -3.40
CA SER A 76 -3.44 -7.47 -3.16
C SER A 76 -4.06 -6.95 -4.45
N ALA A 77 -3.23 -6.44 -5.37
CA ALA A 77 -3.72 -5.94 -6.65
C ALA A 77 -4.41 -7.05 -7.47
N LYS A 78 -3.84 -8.27 -7.48
CA LYS A 78 -4.46 -9.45 -8.12
C LYS A 78 -5.76 -9.88 -7.45
N ALA A 79 -5.84 -9.82 -6.13
CA ALA A 79 -7.08 -10.12 -5.41
C ALA A 79 -8.20 -9.15 -5.83
N ILE A 80 -7.90 -7.86 -5.91
CA ILE A 80 -8.83 -6.83 -6.39
C ILE A 80 -9.28 -7.15 -7.82
N ALA A 81 -8.35 -7.37 -8.75
CA ALA A 81 -8.64 -7.71 -10.14
C ALA A 81 -9.55 -8.95 -10.26
N SER A 82 -9.25 -10.02 -9.51
CA SER A 82 -10.04 -11.25 -9.54
C SER A 82 -11.49 -11.05 -9.08
N HIS A 83 -11.71 -10.24 -8.04
CA HIS A 83 -13.07 -9.92 -7.57
C HIS A 83 -13.82 -9.01 -8.55
N ARG A 84 -13.13 -8.08 -9.20
CA ARG A 84 -13.71 -7.22 -10.25
C ARG A 84 -14.14 -8.01 -11.48
N GLN A 85 -13.33 -8.98 -11.90
CA GLN A 85 -13.67 -9.87 -13.02
C GLN A 85 -14.94 -10.70 -12.76
N LYS A 86 -15.32 -10.90 -11.48
CA LYS A 86 -16.59 -11.53 -11.07
C LYS A 86 -17.76 -10.55 -10.98
N GLY A 87 -17.57 -9.29 -11.35
CA GLY A 87 -18.59 -8.24 -11.32
C GLY A 87 -18.75 -7.55 -9.96
N HIS A 88 -17.83 -7.75 -9.01
CA HIS A 88 -17.91 -7.08 -7.70
C HIS A 88 -17.42 -5.64 -7.78
N VAL A 89 -18.09 -4.75 -7.04
CA VAL A 89 -17.75 -3.32 -6.97
C VAL A 89 -16.60 -3.11 -6.00
N VAL A 90 -15.38 -3.28 -6.49
CA VAL A 90 -14.14 -3.11 -5.72
C VAL A 90 -13.22 -2.13 -6.44
N PHE A 91 -12.71 -1.16 -5.68
CA PHE A 91 -11.73 -0.17 -6.09
C PHE A 91 -10.39 -0.41 -5.37
N GLY A 92 -9.29 -0.09 -6.04
CA GLY A 92 -7.94 -0.23 -5.51
C GLY A 92 -7.11 1.03 -5.76
N GLU A 93 -6.40 1.47 -4.72
CA GLU A 93 -5.59 2.69 -4.71
C GLU A 93 -4.12 2.36 -4.38
N PRO A 94 -3.25 2.16 -5.38
CA PRO A 94 -1.81 2.28 -5.15
C PRO A 94 -1.45 3.72 -4.78
N ILE A 95 -0.27 3.90 -4.18
CA ILE A 95 0.24 5.23 -3.82
C ILE A 95 1.54 5.56 -4.56
N ALA A 96 1.88 6.84 -4.60
CA ALA A 96 3.11 7.33 -5.23
C ALA A 96 4.37 6.54 -4.80
N ALA A 97 4.52 6.26 -3.50
CA ALA A 97 5.65 5.48 -3.00
C ALA A 97 5.69 4.05 -3.59
N GLY A 98 4.56 3.34 -3.63
CA GLY A 98 4.46 1.99 -4.21
C GLY A 98 4.64 1.94 -5.73
N LEU A 99 4.47 3.07 -6.44
CA LEU A 99 4.71 3.20 -7.89
C LEU A 99 6.13 3.67 -8.24
N ALA A 100 6.89 4.16 -7.25
CA ALA A 100 8.22 4.70 -7.45
C ALA A 100 9.31 3.83 -6.83
N LEU A 101 9.06 3.21 -5.68
CA LEU A 101 10.09 2.68 -4.80
C LEU A 101 9.85 1.21 -4.48
N ASP A 102 10.90 0.54 -4.01
CA ASP A 102 10.85 -0.83 -3.49
C ASP A 102 11.42 -0.91 -2.07
N GLY A 103 11.28 -2.07 -1.45
CA GLY A 103 11.65 -2.33 -0.07
C GLY A 103 13.16 -2.44 0.20
N SER A 104 14.04 -2.26 -0.80
CA SER A 104 15.49 -2.28 -0.58
C SER A 104 15.95 -1.21 0.42
N HIS A 105 15.26 -0.08 0.48
CA HIS A 105 15.58 1.02 1.40
C HIS A 105 15.54 0.62 2.89
N TYR A 106 14.75 -0.39 3.27
CA TYR A 106 14.67 -0.87 4.65
C TYR A 106 15.97 -1.54 5.13
N TYR A 107 16.85 -1.94 4.22
CA TYR A 107 18.11 -2.63 4.52
C TYR A 107 19.32 -1.71 4.33
N ASN A 108 19.10 -0.40 4.23
CA ASN A 108 20.20 0.57 4.17
C ASN A 108 21.00 0.53 5.48
N PRO A 109 22.36 0.54 5.44
CA PRO A 109 23.18 0.56 6.65
C PRO A 109 22.97 1.83 7.51
N ASP A 110 22.51 2.94 6.92
CA ASP A 110 22.06 4.10 7.68
C ASP A 110 20.63 3.90 8.18
N TRP A 111 20.51 3.76 9.50
CA TRP A 111 19.23 3.65 10.20
C TRP A 111 18.29 4.81 9.88
N ASN A 112 18.82 6.04 9.79
CA ASN A 112 18.02 7.23 9.52
C ASN A 112 17.43 7.19 8.11
N HIS A 113 18.18 6.70 7.13
CA HIS A 113 17.67 6.42 5.79
C HIS A 113 16.56 5.38 5.85
N ALA A 114 16.83 4.20 6.42
CA ALA A 114 15.87 3.09 6.43
C ALA A 114 14.55 3.43 7.14
N ALA A 115 14.61 4.17 8.26
CA ALA A 115 13.44 4.57 9.03
C ALA A 115 12.50 5.54 8.26
N GLN A 116 13.03 6.33 7.31
CA GLN A 116 12.22 7.26 6.53
C GLN A 116 11.18 6.55 5.66
N TYR A 117 11.44 5.32 5.23
CA TYR A 117 10.55 4.55 4.36
C TYR A 117 9.54 3.69 5.13
N VAL A 118 9.56 3.72 6.47
CA VAL A 118 8.65 2.93 7.31
C VAL A 118 7.22 3.45 7.19
N MET A 119 6.34 2.63 6.60
CA MET A 119 4.90 2.84 6.41
C MET A 119 4.15 1.51 6.36
N SER A 120 2.81 1.53 6.44
CA SER A 120 1.95 0.34 6.51
C SER A 120 0.83 0.38 5.46
N PRO A 121 0.76 -0.56 4.51
CA PRO A 121 1.69 -1.68 4.27
C PRO A 121 3.08 -1.19 3.83
N PRO A 122 4.15 -2.00 3.97
CA PRO A 122 5.50 -1.60 3.61
C PRO A 122 5.69 -1.63 2.08
N LEU A 123 6.73 -0.97 1.59
CA LEU A 123 7.19 -1.14 0.20
C LEU A 123 7.52 -2.62 -0.07
N SER A 124 7.05 -3.15 -1.21
CA SER A 124 7.34 -4.54 -1.56
C SER A 124 8.83 -4.74 -1.82
N ARG A 125 9.38 -5.86 -1.36
CA ARG A 125 10.78 -6.24 -1.61
C ARG A 125 11.06 -6.61 -3.06
N ASN A 126 10.01 -6.91 -3.83
CA ASN A 126 10.16 -7.23 -5.24
C ASN A 126 10.32 -5.92 -6.04
N PRO A 127 11.48 -5.68 -6.67
CA PRO A 127 11.78 -4.43 -7.38
C PRO A 127 10.88 -4.20 -8.60
N ASN A 128 10.20 -5.25 -9.09
CA ASN A 128 9.27 -5.14 -10.20
C ASN A 128 7.85 -4.70 -9.78
N THR A 129 7.56 -4.66 -8.47
CA THR A 129 6.21 -4.32 -7.97
C THR A 129 5.73 -2.95 -8.46
N PRO A 130 6.54 -1.87 -8.45
CA PRO A 130 6.12 -0.58 -8.96
C PRO A 130 5.61 -0.60 -10.41
N ASP A 131 6.35 -1.27 -11.30
CA ASP A 131 5.96 -1.38 -12.71
C ASP A 131 4.72 -2.26 -12.89
N ILE A 132 4.55 -3.32 -12.08
CA ILE A 132 3.36 -4.18 -12.09
C ILE A 132 2.12 -3.40 -11.63
N LEU A 133 2.22 -2.62 -10.56
CA LEU A 133 1.10 -1.79 -10.08
C LEU A 133 0.73 -0.73 -11.13
N MET A 134 1.71 -0.15 -11.83
CA MET A 134 1.46 0.76 -12.95
C MET A 134 0.77 0.06 -14.13
N ASP A 135 1.16 -1.16 -14.48
CA ASP A 135 0.48 -1.94 -15.53
C ASP A 135 -0.96 -2.26 -15.14
N MET A 136 -1.22 -2.55 -13.87
CA MET A 136 -2.58 -2.79 -13.37
C MET A 136 -3.44 -1.52 -13.32
N LEU A 137 -2.84 -0.35 -13.08
CA LEU A 137 -3.50 0.95 -13.28
C LEU A 137 -3.85 1.18 -14.74
N ALA A 138 -2.89 0.93 -15.65
CA ALA A 138 -3.08 1.07 -17.09
C ALA A 138 -4.24 0.19 -17.59
N ALA A 139 -4.29 -1.07 -17.14
CA ALA A 139 -5.35 -2.03 -17.46
C ALA A 139 -6.71 -1.70 -16.80
N GLY A 140 -6.78 -0.76 -15.85
CA GLY A 140 -8.02 -0.42 -15.14
C GLY A 140 -8.42 -1.41 -14.04
N GLU A 141 -7.49 -2.26 -13.61
CA GLU A 141 -7.67 -3.14 -12.45
C GLU A 141 -7.48 -2.36 -11.14
N LEU A 142 -6.62 -1.33 -11.17
CA LEU A 142 -6.49 -0.30 -10.15
C LEU A 142 -7.01 1.04 -10.69
N HIS A 143 -7.44 1.95 -9.81
CA HIS A 143 -8.34 3.03 -10.20
C HIS A 143 -7.75 4.42 -10.05
N LEU A 144 -7.04 4.67 -8.96
CA LEU A 144 -6.50 5.98 -8.68
C LEU A 144 -5.19 5.91 -7.89
N ILE A 145 -4.45 7.01 -7.91
CA ILE A 145 -3.18 7.14 -7.21
C ILE A 145 -3.37 8.05 -6.01
N GLY A 146 -3.19 7.49 -4.81
CA GLY A 146 -3.09 8.22 -3.55
C GLY A 146 -1.65 8.57 -3.18
N THR A 147 -1.45 9.10 -1.98
CA THR A 147 -0.10 9.36 -1.42
C THR A 147 0.11 8.75 -0.06
N ASP A 148 -0.99 8.57 0.70
CA ASP A 148 -0.91 8.27 2.13
C ASP A 148 0.06 9.20 2.87
N ASN A 149 0.05 10.49 2.49
CA ASN A 149 1.01 11.46 3.01
C ASN A 149 0.82 11.64 4.52
N CYS A 150 1.75 11.08 5.28
CA CYS A 150 1.80 11.13 6.73
C CYS A 150 3.26 11.33 7.14
N THR A 151 3.71 12.57 7.17
CA THR A 151 5.13 12.90 7.29
C THR A 151 5.55 13.05 8.75
N PHE A 152 6.72 12.48 9.06
CA PHE A 152 7.37 12.62 10.36
C PHE A 152 8.81 13.08 10.16
N THR A 153 9.25 14.00 11.02
CA THR A 153 10.65 14.42 11.07
C THR A 153 11.55 13.24 11.47
N LEU A 154 12.84 13.33 11.15
CA LEU A 154 13.80 12.30 11.55
C LEU A 154 13.80 12.05 13.07
N LYS A 155 13.69 13.12 13.86
CA LYS A 155 13.61 13.04 15.33
C LYS A 155 12.38 12.24 15.80
N GLN A 156 11.24 12.38 15.13
CA GLN A 156 10.05 11.57 15.43
C GLN A 156 10.25 10.11 14.99
N LYS A 157 10.87 9.86 13.83
CA LYS A 157 11.21 8.50 13.40
C LYS A 157 12.08 7.78 14.43
N GLN A 158 13.08 8.48 14.99
CA GLN A 158 14.01 7.99 16.02
C GLN A 158 13.36 7.54 17.34
N MET A 159 12.05 7.74 17.55
CA MET A 159 11.33 7.10 18.66
C MET A 159 11.44 5.56 18.62
N GLY A 160 11.65 4.97 17.44
CA GLY A 160 11.83 3.53 17.27
C GLY A 160 13.28 3.07 17.09
N LEU A 161 14.29 3.84 17.53
CA LEU A 161 15.71 3.51 17.36
C LEU A 161 16.09 2.09 17.83
N LYS A 162 15.44 1.63 18.90
CA LYS A 162 15.65 0.31 19.52
C LYS A 162 14.47 -0.65 19.33
N ASP A 163 13.45 -0.24 18.59
CA ASP A 163 12.20 -0.98 18.43
C ASP A 163 11.44 -0.45 17.21
N PHE A 164 11.54 -1.17 16.09
CA PHE A 164 10.90 -0.77 14.83
C PHE A 164 9.38 -0.59 14.94
N THR A 165 8.72 -1.24 15.90
CA THR A 165 7.28 -1.11 16.11
C THR A 165 6.88 0.27 16.64
N LYS A 166 7.84 1.03 17.17
CA LYS A 166 7.65 2.40 17.68
C LYS A 166 8.04 3.47 16.67
N ILE A 167 8.51 3.10 15.48
CA ILE A 167 8.75 4.05 14.40
C ILE A 167 7.37 4.55 13.91
N PRO A 168 7.07 5.85 13.96
CA PRO A 168 5.83 6.38 13.41
C PRO A 168 5.76 6.09 11.92
N ASN A 169 4.65 5.48 11.51
CA ASN A 169 4.46 4.97 10.15
C ASN A 169 3.94 6.08 9.24
N GLY A 170 4.61 6.27 8.10
CA GLY A 170 4.21 7.26 7.11
C GLY A 170 5.38 7.86 6.34
N VAL A 171 5.09 8.37 5.14
CA VAL A 171 6.04 8.92 4.16
C VAL A 171 5.50 10.21 3.55
N ASN A 172 6.35 10.92 2.80
CA ASN A 172 5.92 12.02 1.94
C ASN A 172 5.34 11.50 0.62
N GLY A 173 4.70 12.41 -0.12
CA GLY A 173 4.32 12.15 -1.51
C GLY A 173 3.27 13.10 -2.07
N ILE A 174 2.70 14.00 -1.25
CA ILE A 174 1.66 14.94 -1.71
C ILE A 174 2.12 15.82 -2.88
N GLU A 175 3.34 16.34 -2.82
CA GLU A 175 3.94 17.20 -3.86
C GLU A 175 4.34 16.37 -5.09
N ASP A 176 5.04 15.26 -4.88
CA ASP A 176 5.67 14.50 -5.96
C ASP A 176 4.73 13.58 -6.74
N ARG A 177 3.51 13.33 -6.23
CA ARG A 177 2.57 12.35 -6.79
C ARG A 177 2.38 12.52 -8.30
N MET A 178 2.14 13.76 -8.75
CA MET A 178 1.84 14.02 -10.15
C MET A 178 3.06 13.74 -11.05
N SER A 179 4.25 14.21 -10.64
CA SER A 179 5.48 13.98 -11.37
C SER A 179 5.87 12.50 -11.42
N ILE A 180 5.71 11.78 -10.30
CA ILE A 180 5.93 10.32 -10.24
C ILE A 180 4.98 9.58 -11.18
N ALA A 181 3.68 9.90 -11.13
CA ALA A 181 2.70 9.26 -12.00
C ALA A 181 2.96 9.56 -13.49
N TRP A 182 3.39 10.79 -13.81
CA TRP A 182 3.74 11.18 -15.16
C TRP A 182 4.98 10.44 -15.66
N GLU A 183 6.05 10.44 -14.89
CA GLU A 183 7.31 9.79 -15.25
C GLU A 183 7.16 8.27 -15.37
N ARG A 184 6.56 7.63 -14.36
CA ARG A 184 6.42 6.16 -14.32
C ARG A 184 5.36 5.64 -15.28
N GLY A 185 4.37 6.47 -15.61
CA GLY A 185 3.24 6.09 -16.46
C GLY A 185 3.38 6.62 -17.89
N VAL A 186 3.29 7.94 -18.05
CA VAL A 186 3.22 8.60 -19.36
C VAL A 186 4.56 8.57 -20.08
N HIS A 187 5.65 8.99 -19.43
CA HIS A 187 6.97 9.03 -20.07
C HIS A 187 7.48 7.64 -20.46
N LYS A 188 7.21 6.62 -19.63
CA LYS A 188 7.49 5.21 -19.94
C LYS A 188 6.52 4.56 -20.94
N GLY A 189 5.50 5.27 -21.43
CA GLY A 189 4.54 4.75 -22.42
C GLY A 189 3.57 3.68 -21.91
N LYS A 190 3.39 3.57 -20.58
CA LYS A 190 2.43 2.61 -19.97
C LYS A 190 0.99 3.14 -20.00
N ILE A 191 0.81 4.46 -19.89
CA ILE A 191 -0.49 5.13 -19.95
C ILE A 191 -0.39 6.37 -20.83
N ASP A 192 -1.50 6.77 -21.44
CA ASP A 192 -1.60 8.04 -22.16
C ASP A 192 -1.94 9.21 -21.19
N PRO A 193 -1.84 10.48 -21.64
CA PRO A 193 -2.20 11.63 -20.80
C PRO A 193 -3.65 11.63 -20.30
N MET A 194 -4.60 11.02 -21.03
CA MET A 194 -6.01 10.98 -20.64
C MET A 194 -6.21 10.02 -19.47
N LYS A 195 -5.55 8.86 -19.53
CA LYS A 195 -5.50 7.89 -18.45
C LYS A 195 -4.79 8.48 -17.24
N PHE A 196 -3.69 9.22 -17.42
CA PHE A 196 -3.04 9.98 -16.34
C PHE A 196 -4.03 10.90 -15.62
N VAL A 197 -4.76 11.75 -16.36
CA VAL A 197 -5.80 12.62 -15.78
C VAL A 197 -6.84 11.82 -15.00
N SER A 198 -7.28 10.67 -15.54
CA SER A 198 -8.30 9.83 -14.90
C SER A 198 -7.87 9.23 -13.56
N ILE A 199 -6.61 8.84 -13.41
CA ILE A 199 -6.10 8.16 -12.21
C ILE A 199 -5.51 9.15 -11.18
N THR A 200 -5.25 10.41 -11.55
CA THR A 200 -4.70 11.42 -10.64
C THR A 200 -5.72 12.42 -10.11
N ARG A 201 -6.94 12.46 -10.65
CA ARG A 201 -8.02 13.32 -10.13
C ARG A 201 -8.99 12.51 -9.27
N TYR A 202 -9.45 13.10 -8.18
CA TYR A 202 -10.65 12.62 -7.48
C TYR A 202 -11.85 13.16 -8.27
N CYS A 203 -12.70 12.27 -8.80
CA CYS A 203 -14.03 12.63 -9.29
C CYS A 203 -15.02 12.53 -8.14
#